data_AF-A6EHT5-F1
#
_entry.id   AF-A6EHT5-F1
#
_cell.length_a   1.000
_cell.length_b   1.000
_cell.length_c   1.000
_cell.angle_alpha   90.00
_cell.angle_beta   90.00
_cell.angle_gamma   90.00
#
_symmetry.space_group_name_H-M   'P 1'
#
loop_
_entity.id
_entity.type
_entity.pdbx_description
1 polymer ?
#
loop_
_entity_poly.entity_id
_entity_poly.type
_entity_poly.pdbx_seq_one_letter_code
_entity_poly.pdbx_strand_id
1 'polypeptide(L)' 'MQTGSANAGTLVEVGPLGVNAEASNGSYIGGTSNSAYAILTVSGAQKIYNINLTSGAATAGVDFPQPVKAFALGLGF' A
#
# COMPACT_ATOMS: atom_id res chain seq x y z
N MET A 1 -16.93 -12.75 -3.15
CA MET A 1 -17.27 -12.16 -1.84
C MET A 1 -16.20 -12.61 -0.86
N GLN A 2 -15.34 -11.71 -0.38
CA GLN A 2 -14.28 -12.08 0.57
C GLN A 2 -14.93 -12.41 1.92
N THR A 3 -14.87 -13.67 2.31
CA THR A 3 -15.38 -14.15 3.60
C THR A 3 -14.40 -13.74 4.69
N GLY A 4 -14.76 -12.73 5.47
CA GLY A 4 -13.90 -12.14 6.51
C GLY A 4 -13.42 -13.18 7.54
N SER A 5 -12.19 -13.02 8.02
CA SER A 5 -11.61 -13.87 9.07
C SER A 5 -11.00 -13.04 10.20
N ALA A 6 -11.26 -13.54 11.42
CA ALA A 6 -10.72 -13.27 12.76
C ALA A 6 -10.77 -11.85 13.36
N ASN A 7 -10.64 -10.77 12.58
CA ASN A 7 -10.74 -9.41 13.12
C ASN A 7 -11.99 -8.74 12.54
N ALA A 8 -12.93 -8.34 13.39
CA ALA A 8 -14.17 -7.64 13.01
C ALA A 8 -13.94 -6.20 12.52
N GLY A 9 -12.84 -5.95 11.80
CA GLY A 9 -12.57 -4.67 11.17
C GLY A 9 -13.50 -4.45 9.99
N THR A 10 -14.03 -3.23 9.86
CA THR A 10 -14.72 -2.79 8.65
C THR A 10 -13.68 -2.26 7.66
N LEU A 11 -13.78 -2.71 6.41
CA LEU A 11 -13.03 -2.10 5.31
C LEU A 11 -13.79 -0.85 4.86
N VAL A 12 -13.11 0.30 4.87
CA VAL A 12 -13.63 1.55 4.31
C VAL A 12 -12.84 1.86 3.05
N GLU A 13 -13.51 1.97 1.91
CA GLU A 13 -12.92 2.46 0.68
C GLU A 13 -12.78 3.98 0.75
N VAL A 14 -11.58 4.50 0.48
CA VAL A 14 -11.24 5.93 0.61
C VAL A 14 -11.00 6.61 -0.74
N GLY A 15 -10.98 5.83 -1.83
CA GLY A 15 -10.80 6.31 -3.19
C GLY A 15 -9.78 5.49 -3.99
N PRO A 16 -9.62 5.80 -5.29
CA PRO A 16 -8.74 5.05 -6.18
C PRO A 16 -7.25 5.38 -5.96
N LEU A 17 -6.38 4.41 -6.23
CA LEU A 17 -4.91 4.59 -6.16
C LEU A 17 -4.37 5.60 -7.20
N GLY A 18 -5.09 5.81 -8.31
CA GLY A 18 -4.61 6.64 -9.42
C GLY A 18 -3.54 5.97 -10.30
N VAL A 19 -3.16 4.73 -9.99
CA VAL A 19 -2.24 3.88 -10.77
C VAL A 19 -2.84 2.50 -10.99
N ASN A 20 -2.45 1.82 -12.08
CA ASN A 20 -2.80 0.41 -12.30
C ASN A 20 -1.82 -0.50 -11.55
N ALA A 21 -2.19 -0.91 -10.33
CA ALA A 21 -1.41 -1.85 -9.55
C ALA A 21 -1.59 -3.28 -10.08
N GLU A 22 -0.57 -3.80 -10.78
CA GLU A 22 -0.56 -5.16 -11.35
C GLU A 22 -0.28 -6.23 -10.28
N ALA A 23 0.53 -5.86 -9.28
CA ALA A 23 0.83 -6.69 -8.12
C ALA A 23 1.15 -5.82 -6.90
N SER A 24 1.02 -6.40 -5.71
CA SER A 24 1.43 -5.79 -4.45
C SER A 24 2.28 -6.76 -3.64
N ASN A 25 3.37 -6.27 -3.04
CA ASN A 25 4.26 -7.07 -2.20
C ASN A 25 4.46 -6.44 -0.82
N GLY A 26 3.37 -6.33 -0.08
CA GLY A 26 3.32 -5.83 1.30
C GLY A 26 2.81 -4.39 1.40
N SER A 27 2.06 -4.13 2.47
CA SER A 27 1.50 -2.82 2.82
C SER A 27 1.57 -2.61 4.33
N TYR A 28 1.87 -1.38 4.76
CA TYR A 28 1.91 -0.95 6.15
C TYR A 28 1.06 0.31 6.30
N ILE A 29 0.15 0.31 7.27
CA ILE A 29 -0.73 1.44 7.56
C ILE A 29 -0.15 2.21 8.74
N GLY A 30 0.04 3.51 8.58
CA GLY A 30 0.46 4.40 9.66
C GLY A 30 -0.64 4.51 10.71
N GLY A 31 -0.30 4.28 11.97
CA GLY A 31 -1.26 4.44 13.09
C GLY A 31 -1.42 5.89 13.53
N THR A 32 -0.52 6.77 13.10
CA THR A 32 -0.43 8.18 13.50
C THR A 32 -0.41 9.14 12.31
N SER A 33 0.09 8.71 11.16
CA SER A 33 -0.05 9.43 9.90
C SER A 33 -1.32 9.01 9.17
N ASN A 34 -1.93 9.95 8.47
CA ASN A 34 -2.98 9.69 7.49
C ASN A 34 -2.41 9.09 6.18
N SER A 35 -1.47 8.14 6.32
CA SER A 35 -0.67 7.59 5.25
C SER A 35 -0.48 6.09 5.43
N ALA A 36 -0.43 5.37 4.32
CA ALA A 36 0.06 4.00 4.26
C ALA A 36 1.21 3.91 3.26
N TYR A 37 2.06 2.90 3.42
CA TYR A 37 3.07 2.55 2.44
C TYR A 37 2.76 1.19 1.83
N ALA A 38 2.96 1.05 0.54
CA ALA A 38 2.84 -0.22 -0.16
C ALA A 38 3.95 -0.40 -1.18
N ILE A 39 4.36 -1.64 -1.41
CA ILE A 39 5.19 -1.99 -2.55
C ILE A 39 4.25 -2.42 -3.67
N LEU A 40 4.21 -1.66 -4.77
CA LEU A 40 3.35 -1.96 -5.91
C LEU A 40 4.18 -2.18 -7.18
N THR A 41 3.72 -3.08 -8.04
CA THR A 41 4.19 -3.21 -9.42
C THR A 41 3.25 -2.43 -10.33
N VAL A 42 3.80 -1.46 -11.07
CA VAL A 42 3.06 -0.63 -12.03
C VAL A 42 3.90 -0.54 -13.30
N SER A 43 3.32 -0.91 -14.44
CA SER A 43 4.00 -0.98 -15.75
C SER A 43 5.27 -1.83 -15.70
N GLY A 44 5.21 -2.97 -15.00
CA GLY A 44 6.35 -3.88 -14.82
C GLY A 44 7.46 -3.42 -13.85
N ALA A 45 7.37 -2.21 -13.27
CA ALA A 45 8.35 -1.70 -12.31
C ALA A 45 7.82 -1.78 -10.88
N GLN A 46 8.64 -2.30 -9.96
CA GLN A 46 8.30 -2.35 -8.53
C GLN A 46 8.81 -1.10 -7.82
N LYS A 47 7.93 -0.39 -7.11
CA LYS A 47 8.26 0.83 -6.36
C LYS A 47 7.62 0.81 -4.99
N ILE A 48 8.16 1.60 -4.08
CA ILE A 48 7.44 1.98 -2.86
C ILE A 48 6.48 3.13 -3.18
N TYR A 49 5.26 3.05 -2.67
CA TYR A 49 4.23 4.07 -2.81
C TYR A 49 3.83 4.57 -1.43
N ASN A 50 3.69 5.89 -1.29
CA ASN A 50 2.96 6.49 -0.19
C ASN A 50 1.49 6.67 -0.62
N ILE A 51 0.55 6.24 0.21
CA ILE A 51 -0.89 6.24 -0.05
C ILE A 51 -1.55 7.18 0.94
N ASN A 52 -2.27 8.18 0.44
CA ASN A 52 -3.08 9.06 1.28
C ASN A 52 -4.34 8.32 1.75
N LEU A 53 -4.52 8.17 3.06
CA LEU A 53 -5.65 7.41 3.62
C LEU A 53 -6.99 8.15 3.62
N THR A 54 -7.03 9.42 3.19
CA THR A 54 -8.28 10.15 2.98
C THR A 54 -8.79 10.04 1.54
N SER A 55 -7.89 10.08 0.55
CA SER A 55 -8.28 10.09 -0.86
C SER A 55 -7.98 8.79 -1.62
N GLY A 56 -7.21 7.89 -1.03
CA GLY A 56 -6.68 6.69 -1.68
C GLY A 56 -5.53 6.94 -2.65
N ALA A 57 -5.17 8.20 -2.93
CA ALA A 57 -4.17 8.53 -3.95
C ALA A 57 -2.78 7.98 -3.60
N ALA A 58 -2.14 7.29 -4.56
CA ALA A 58 -0.80 6.74 -4.42
C ALA A 58 0.25 7.65 -5.10
N THR A 59 1.34 7.93 -4.38
CA THR A 59 2.49 8.69 -4.87
C THR A 59 3.69 7.75 -4.95
N ALA A 60 4.26 7.61 -6.15
CA ALA A 60 5.42 6.75 -6.39
C ALA A 60 6.68 7.32 -5.74
N GLY A 61 7.47 6.43 -5.13
CA GLY A 61 8.85 6.66 -4.73
C GLY A 61 9.84 6.08 -5.74
N VAL A 62 10.91 5.46 -5.22
CA VAL A 62 12.00 4.92 -6.02
C VAL A 62 11.71 3.53 -6.59
N ASP A 63 12.32 3.22 -7.72
CA ASP A 63 12.31 1.88 -8.31
C ASP A 63 13.21 0.93 -7.52
N PHE A 64 12.74 -0.30 -7.32
CA PHE A 64 13.57 -1.38 -6.81
C PHE A 64 14.24 -2.13 -7.97
N PRO A 65 15.58 -2.17 -8.04
CA PRO A 65 16.30 -2.81 -9.13
C PRO A 65 16.22 -4.34 -9.07
N GLN A 66 15.71 -4.91 -7.98
CA GLN A 66 15.54 -6.33 -7.75
C GLN A 66 14.16 -6.58 -7.13
N PRO A 67 13.56 -7.76 -7.34
CA PRO A 67 12.28 -8.09 -6.73
C PRO A 67 12.32 -8.00 -5.18
N VAL A 68 11.46 -7.16 -4.62
CA VAL A 68 11.23 -7.05 -3.18
C VAL A 68 10.49 -8.31 -2.72
N LYS A 69 11.04 -8.95 -1.68
CA LYS A 69 10.46 -10.17 -1.08
C LYS A 69 9.66 -9.87 0.19
N ALA A 70 10.14 -8.92 0.97
CA ALA A 70 9.51 -8.46 2.20
C ALA A 70 9.89 -7.00 2.43
N PHE A 71 9.05 -6.31 3.18
CA PHE A 71 9.24 -4.94 3.62
C PHE A 71 8.66 -4.84 5.03
N ALA A 72 9.22 -3.99 5.88
CA ALA A 72 8.68 -3.68 7.20
C ALA A 72 8.96 -2.22 7.55
N LEU A 73 8.00 -1.58 8.22
CA LEU A 73 8.16 -0.24 8.77
C LEU A 73 8.13 -0.28 10.30
N GLY A 74 9.02 0.49 10.93
CA GLY A 74 9.09 0.67 12.37
C GLY A 74 7.91 1.49 12.93
N LEU A 75 7.80 1.55 14.26
CA LEU A 75 6.62 2.05 14.97
C LEU A 75 6.34 3.54 14.70
N GLY A 76 5.12 3.82 14.24
CA GLY A 76 4.45 5.12 14.36
C GLY A 76 4.87 6.18 13.35
N PHE A 77 4.73 5.90 12.05
CA PHE A 77 4.66 6.97 11.06
C PHE A 77 3.23 7.48 11.00
#